data_AF-A0A1N6NFI5-F1
#
_entry.id   AF-A0A1N6NFI5-F1
#
_cell.length_a   1.000
_cell.length_b   1.000
_cell.length_c   1.000
_cell.angle_alpha   90.00
_cell.angle_beta   90.00
_cell.angle_gamma   90.00
#
_symmetry.space_group_name_H-M   'P 1'
#
loop_
_entity.id
_entity.type
_entity.pdbx_description
1 polymer ?
#
loop_
_entity_poly.entity_id
_entity_poly.type
_entity_poly.pdbx_seq_one_letter_code
_entity_poly.pdbx_strand_id
1 'polypeptide(L)'
;MKNFVALALLFLVSATSAADGTLLERALTCELPDEAVGSLLVTLGAEHTGFERPVARYALPTIDIYELEEPVTAHGYASRQVAVSPGRILLVVPIDSIATVARDLNLKEVPFSGARRPVRPSVTIVALQLSHKIIADKILVGCEYAFRSAAEWFQLVEQ
;
A
#
# COMPACT_ATOMS: atom_id res chain seq x y z
N MET A 1 -1.32 43.90 -51.66
CA MET A 1 -1.23 43.66 -50.20
C MET A 1 -1.25 42.16 -50.00
N LYS A 2 -0.10 41.56 -49.66
CA LYS A 2 0.10 40.11 -49.50
C LYS A 2 0.02 39.78 -48.01
N ASN A 3 -1.08 39.16 -47.57
CA ASN A 3 -1.23 38.71 -46.19
C ASN A 3 -0.69 37.28 -46.06
N PHE A 4 0.32 37.16 -45.21
CA PHE A 4 0.88 35.90 -44.71
C PHE A 4 -0.15 35.20 -43.82
N VAL A 5 -0.48 33.96 -44.15
CA VAL A 5 -1.16 33.04 -43.22
C VAL A 5 -0.09 32.11 -42.68
N ALA A 6 0.29 32.32 -41.42
CA ALA A 6 1.19 31.45 -40.67
C ALA A 6 0.42 30.19 -40.24
N LEU A 7 0.83 29.04 -40.75
CA LEU A 7 0.31 27.73 -40.35
C LEU A 7 1.07 27.30 -39.08
N ALA A 8 0.44 27.44 -37.92
CA ALA A 8 0.98 26.97 -36.65
C ALA A 8 0.84 25.45 -36.56
N LEU A 9 1.97 24.75 -36.61
CA LEU A 9 2.10 23.33 -36.28
C LEU A 9 1.87 23.14 -34.78
N LEU A 10 0.71 22.60 -34.41
CA LEU A 10 0.42 22.09 -33.07
C LEU A 10 1.12 20.74 -32.90
N PHE A 11 2.28 20.73 -32.24
CA PHE A 11 2.85 19.52 -31.66
C PHE A 11 2.00 19.10 -30.46
N LEU A 12 1.12 18.13 -30.66
CA LEU A 12 0.51 17.36 -29.56
C LEU A 12 1.57 16.40 -29.01
N VAL A 13 2.31 16.86 -27.99
CA VAL A 13 3.07 15.97 -27.13
C VAL A 13 2.05 15.22 -26.28
N SER A 14 1.72 14.00 -26.70
CA SER A 14 1.06 13.03 -25.83
C SER A 14 2.03 12.69 -24.69
N ALA A 15 1.86 13.33 -23.55
CA ALA A 15 2.49 12.89 -22.31
C ALA A 15 1.84 11.56 -21.91
N THR A 16 2.43 10.46 -22.37
CA THR A 16 2.18 9.13 -21.82
C THR A 16 2.74 9.14 -20.39
N SER A 17 1.88 9.37 -19.39
CA SER A 17 2.18 9.05 -17.99
C SER A 17 2.20 7.53 -17.87
N ALA A 18 3.40 6.96 -17.89
CA ALA A 18 3.64 5.55 -17.66
C ALA A 18 3.98 5.34 -16.18
N ALA A 19 3.17 4.54 -15.49
CA ALA A 19 3.37 4.00 -14.13
C ALA A 19 3.04 4.90 -12.89
N ASP A 20 2.03 5.76 -12.97
CA ASP A 20 1.71 6.71 -11.89
C ASP A 20 0.56 6.22 -10.97
N GLY A 21 0.79 5.13 -10.23
CA GLY A 21 -0.01 4.87 -9.03
C GLY A 21 0.32 5.91 -7.95
N THR A 22 -0.64 6.26 -7.10
CA THR A 22 -0.41 7.10 -5.91
C THR A 22 0.68 6.51 -5.02
N LEU A 23 1.27 7.31 -4.12
CA LEU A 23 2.26 6.80 -3.17
C LEU A 23 1.73 5.59 -2.38
N LEU A 24 0.49 5.67 -1.91
CA LEU A 24 -0.19 4.60 -1.20
C LEU A 24 -0.37 3.34 -2.05
N GLU A 25 -0.83 3.49 -3.30
CA GLU A 25 -1.00 2.35 -4.21
C GLU A 25 0.34 1.65 -4.45
N ARG A 26 1.40 2.40 -4.76
CA ARG A 26 2.75 1.84 -4.96
C ARG A 26 3.27 1.13 -3.70
N ALA A 27 2.96 1.66 -2.52
CA ALA A 27 3.31 1.01 -1.25
C ALA A 27 2.52 -0.29 -1.03
N LEU A 28 1.26 -0.32 -1.42
CA LEU A 28 0.40 -1.51 -1.31
C LEU A 28 0.65 -2.55 -2.40
N THR A 29 1.18 -2.17 -3.57
CA THR A 29 1.48 -3.07 -4.70
C THR A 29 2.95 -3.50 -4.79
N CYS A 30 3.77 -3.08 -3.83
CA CYS A 30 5.20 -3.42 -3.69
C CYS A 30 6.10 -2.73 -4.73
N GLU A 31 5.62 -1.63 -5.30
CA GLU A 31 6.27 -0.81 -6.31
C GLU A 31 6.94 0.45 -5.72
N LEU A 32 6.82 0.67 -4.40
CA LEU A 32 7.51 1.75 -3.71
C LEU A 32 9.04 1.61 -3.88
N PRO A 33 9.73 2.67 -4.33
CA PRO A 33 11.20 2.66 -4.43
C PRO A 33 11.84 2.73 -3.04
N ASP A 34 13.05 2.18 -2.91
CA ASP A 34 13.71 1.96 -1.62
C ASP A 34 13.95 3.26 -0.85
N GLU A 35 14.30 4.33 -1.55
CA GLU A 35 14.52 5.66 -0.99
C GLU A 35 13.26 6.28 -0.39
N ALA A 36 12.07 5.88 -0.85
CA ALA A 36 10.79 6.40 -0.36
C ALA A 36 10.25 5.62 0.85
N VAL A 37 10.80 4.43 1.15
CA VAL A 37 10.31 3.56 2.23
C VAL A 37 10.38 4.27 3.58
N GLY A 38 11.46 4.99 3.88
CA GLY A 38 11.65 5.59 5.19
C GLY A 38 10.71 6.75 5.50
N SER A 39 10.31 7.53 4.50
CA SER A 39 9.40 8.67 4.67
C SER A 39 7.93 8.33 4.47
N LEU A 40 7.60 7.08 4.11
CA LEU A 40 6.26 6.69 3.66
C LEU A 40 5.14 7.20 4.57
N LEU A 41 5.14 6.86 5.87
CA LEU A 41 4.04 7.25 6.76
C LEU A 41 3.96 8.76 7.01
N VAL A 42 5.10 9.45 7.06
CA VAL A 42 5.14 10.91 7.19
C VAL A 42 4.52 11.56 5.97
N THR A 43 4.89 11.10 4.77
CA THR A 43 4.32 11.61 3.52
C THR A 43 2.84 11.28 3.40
N LEU A 44 2.41 10.06 3.73
CA LEU A 44 1.00 9.68 3.72
C LEU A 44 0.17 10.51 4.71
N GLY A 45 0.67 10.79 5.91
CA GLY A 45 -0.01 11.63 6.89
C GLY A 45 -0.16 13.09 6.44
N ALA A 46 0.72 13.59 5.57
CA ALA A 46 0.62 14.92 4.97
C ALA A 46 -0.30 14.97 3.74
N GLU A 47 -0.40 13.87 2.97
CA GLU A 47 -1.15 13.79 1.72
C GLU A 47 -2.59 13.28 1.90
N HIS A 48 -2.84 12.49 2.95
CA HIS A 48 -4.12 11.80 3.17
C HIS A 48 -4.63 12.04 4.59
N THR A 49 -5.77 12.74 4.72
CA THR A 49 -6.49 12.97 5.99
C THR A 49 -6.80 11.65 6.73
N GLY A 50 -7.08 10.57 5.98
CA GLY A 50 -7.31 9.23 6.53
C GLY A 50 -6.09 8.60 7.23
N PHE A 51 -4.88 9.14 7.01
CA PHE A 51 -3.64 8.72 7.67
C PHE A 51 -3.24 9.62 8.86
N GLU A 52 -3.99 10.68 9.17
CA GLU A 52 -3.68 11.58 10.30
C GLU A 52 -3.67 10.85 11.65
N ARG A 53 -4.60 9.89 11.84
CA ARG A 53 -4.70 9.11 13.07
C ARG A 53 -5.36 7.76 12.81
N PRO A 54 -4.90 6.66 13.45
CA PRO A 54 -5.58 5.37 13.33
C PRO A 54 -6.97 5.39 13.96
N VAL A 55 -7.91 4.69 13.32
CA VAL A 55 -9.24 4.39 13.86
C VAL A 55 -9.20 3.24 14.87
N ALA A 56 -8.15 2.40 14.82
CA ALA A 56 -7.88 1.38 15.83
C ALA A 56 -6.38 1.09 15.94
N ARG A 57 -5.92 0.77 17.16
CA ARG A 57 -4.54 0.39 17.46
C ARG A 57 -4.52 -0.89 18.28
N TYR A 58 -3.70 -1.85 17.87
CA TYR A 58 -3.43 -3.10 18.58
C TYR A 58 -1.97 -3.13 19.01
N ALA A 59 -1.69 -3.68 20.20
CA ALA A 59 -0.34 -3.69 20.76
C ALA A 59 0.43 -5.00 20.49
N LEU A 60 -0.24 -6.11 20.17
CA LEU A 60 0.39 -7.42 20.00
C LEU A 60 -0.28 -8.21 18.85
N PRO A 61 0.38 -8.35 17.69
CA PRO A 61 1.45 -7.46 17.19
C PRO A 61 0.98 -6.00 17.10
N THR A 62 1.94 -5.05 17.11
CA THR A 62 1.64 -3.63 16.90
C THR A 62 1.06 -3.42 15.51
N ILE A 63 -0.19 -2.97 15.44
CA ILE A 63 -0.89 -2.69 14.20
C ILE A 63 -1.78 -1.47 14.38
N ASP A 64 -1.65 -0.50 13.48
CA ASP A 64 -2.55 0.62 13.33
C ASP A 64 -3.46 0.41 12.13
N ILE A 65 -4.76 0.64 12.31
CA ILE A 65 -5.75 0.62 11.23
C ILE A 65 -6.13 2.06 10.91
N TYR A 66 -5.95 2.45 9.66
CA TYR A 66 -6.34 3.74 9.10
C TYR A 66 -7.57 3.56 8.20
N GLU A 67 -8.39 4.61 8.11
CA GLU A 67 -9.61 4.62 7.30
C GLU A 67 -9.53 5.80 6.33
N LEU A 68 -9.56 5.49 5.03
CA LEU A 68 -9.49 6.46 3.94
C LEU A 68 -10.87 7.05 3.63
N GLU A 69 -10.88 8.23 3.04
CA GLU A 69 -12.10 8.86 2.51
C GLU A 69 -12.65 8.11 1.29
N GLU A 70 -11.74 7.71 0.39
CA GLU A 70 -12.02 6.93 -0.82
C GLU A 70 -11.28 5.59 -0.79
N PRO A 71 -11.83 4.52 -1.37
CA PRO A 71 -11.16 3.23 -1.42
C PRO A 71 -9.90 3.29 -2.28
N VAL A 72 -8.83 2.65 -1.80
CA VAL A 72 -7.61 2.41 -2.59
C VAL A 72 -7.64 1.01 -3.17
N THR A 73 -7.14 0.84 -4.39
CA THR A 73 -7.05 -0.46 -5.06
C THR A 73 -5.62 -0.96 -5.06
N ALA A 74 -5.41 -2.20 -4.60
CA ALA A 74 -4.12 -2.87 -4.65
C ALA A 74 -4.30 -4.37 -4.85
N HIS A 75 -3.45 -4.98 -5.68
CA HIS A 75 -3.48 -6.42 -5.97
C HIS A 75 -4.86 -6.94 -6.44
N GLY A 76 -5.66 -6.10 -7.11
CA GLY A 76 -7.01 -6.46 -7.57
C GLY A 76 -8.10 -6.39 -6.50
N TYR A 77 -7.77 -5.96 -5.28
CA TYR A 77 -8.72 -5.70 -4.19
C TYR A 77 -8.87 -4.21 -3.94
N ALA A 78 -10.05 -3.79 -3.48
CA ALA A 78 -10.32 -2.41 -3.10
C ALA A 78 -10.83 -2.35 -1.67
N SER A 79 -10.32 -1.40 -0.88
CA SER A 79 -10.78 -1.15 0.49
C SER A 79 -10.48 0.27 0.93
N ARG A 80 -11.24 0.76 1.90
CA ARG A 80 -10.96 2.02 2.60
C ARG A 80 -10.06 1.82 3.81
N GLN A 81 -9.79 0.58 4.20
CA GLN A 81 -9.00 0.29 5.40
C GLN A 81 -7.60 -0.16 5.04
N VAL A 82 -6.61 0.48 5.68
CA VAL A 82 -5.19 0.13 5.56
C VAL A 82 -4.66 -0.21 6.95
N ALA A 83 -4.07 -1.39 7.08
CA ALA A 83 -3.35 -1.81 8.26
C ALA A 83 -1.86 -1.53 8.07
N VAL A 84 -1.25 -0.90 9.07
CA VAL A 84 0.18 -0.61 9.10
C VAL A 84 0.77 -1.26 10.34
N SER A 85 1.92 -1.90 10.18
CA SER A 85 2.76 -2.40 11.26
C SER A 85 4.22 -2.06 10.95
N PRO A 86 5.16 -2.22 11.89
CA PRO A 86 6.58 -2.09 11.57
C PRO A 86 6.94 -2.95 10.33
N GLY A 87 7.43 -2.30 9.28
CA GLY A 87 7.80 -2.94 8.03
C GLY A 87 6.66 -3.42 7.12
N ARG A 88 5.38 -3.19 7.44
CA ARG A 88 4.26 -3.65 6.59
C ARG A 88 3.17 -2.61 6.41
N ILE A 89 2.66 -2.54 5.19
CA ILE A 89 1.48 -1.77 4.82
C ILE A 89 0.56 -2.68 4.00
N LEU A 90 -0.66 -2.87 4.48
CA LEU A 90 -1.57 -3.92 4.03
C LEU A 90 -2.97 -3.34 3.86
N LEU A 91 -3.61 -3.66 2.74
CA LEU A 91 -5.03 -3.42 2.53
C LEU A 91 -5.85 -4.40 3.36
N VAL A 92 -6.88 -3.91 4.05
CA VAL A 92 -7.78 -4.76 4.84
C VAL A 92 -8.98 -5.15 3.97
N VAL A 93 -9.03 -6.40 3.53
CA VAL A 93 -9.99 -6.88 2.52
C VAL A 93 -11.05 -7.77 3.17
N PRO A 94 -12.35 -7.56 2.87
CA PRO A 94 -13.46 -8.36 3.42
C PRO A 94 -13.58 -9.70 2.67
N ILE A 95 -12.57 -10.54 2.83
CA ILE A 95 -12.52 -11.92 2.33
C ILE A 95 -12.21 -12.82 3.52
N ASP A 96 -12.83 -13.99 3.57
CA ASP A 96 -12.73 -14.87 4.74
C ASP A 96 -11.62 -15.94 4.62
N SER A 97 -11.03 -16.08 3.42
CA SER A 97 -10.12 -17.18 3.10
C SER A 97 -8.76 -16.68 2.59
N ILE A 98 -7.73 -16.94 3.38
CA ILE A 98 -6.34 -16.72 2.98
C ILE A 98 -5.96 -17.59 1.77
N ALA A 99 -6.54 -18.78 1.62
CA ALA A 99 -6.28 -19.68 0.49
C ALA A 99 -6.79 -19.08 -0.83
N THR A 100 -7.90 -18.33 -0.81
CA THR A 100 -8.39 -17.60 -1.98
C THR A 100 -7.38 -16.54 -2.41
N VAL A 101 -6.94 -15.68 -1.48
CA VAL A 101 -5.95 -14.64 -1.77
C VAL A 101 -4.62 -15.24 -2.21
N ALA A 102 -4.18 -16.33 -1.58
CA ALA A 102 -2.95 -17.02 -1.93
C ALA A 102 -2.99 -17.56 -3.36
N ARG A 103 -4.10 -18.16 -3.78
CA ARG A 103 -4.28 -18.61 -5.16
C ARG A 103 -4.29 -17.44 -6.14
N ASP A 104 -5.09 -16.41 -5.86
CA ASP A 104 -5.30 -15.29 -6.78
C ASP A 104 -4.01 -14.49 -7.02
N LEU A 105 -3.15 -14.36 -6.00
CA LEU A 105 -1.88 -13.63 -6.08
C LEU A 105 -0.64 -14.53 -6.25
N ASN A 106 -0.85 -15.83 -6.44
CA ASN A 106 0.18 -16.85 -6.54
C ASN A 106 1.18 -16.79 -5.36
N LEU A 107 0.66 -16.80 -4.13
CA LEU A 107 1.43 -16.79 -2.89
C LEU A 107 1.64 -18.21 -2.38
N LYS A 108 2.76 -18.42 -1.70
CA LYS A 108 3.03 -19.66 -0.97
C LYS A 108 2.52 -19.53 0.46
N GLU A 109 1.61 -20.41 0.87
CA GLU A 109 1.20 -20.52 2.27
C GLU A 109 2.37 -20.99 3.15
N VAL A 110 2.52 -20.35 4.31
CA VAL A 110 3.55 -20.62 5.30
C VAL A 110 2.87 -20.89 6.64
N PRO A 111 3.09 -22.06 7.28
CA PRO A 111 2.49 -22.38 8.55
C PRO A 111 2.67 -21.26 9.58
N PHE A 112 1.57 -20.89 10.24
CA PHE A 112 1.52 -19.86 11.29
C PHE A 112 1.95 -18.44 10.86
N SER A 113 2.21 -18.20 9.57
CA SER A 113 2.82 -16.94 9.09
C SER A 113 2.10 -16.33 7.88
N GLY A 114 0.91 -16.84 7.55
CA GLY A 114 0.08 -16.42 6.42
C GLY A 114 0.57 -16.98 5.08
N ALA A 115 0.40 -16.21 4.00
CA ALA A 115 0.89 -16.55 2.67
C ALA A 115 1.81 -15.44 2.15
N ARG A 116 2.81 -15.79 1.34
CA ARG A 116 3.80 -14.81 0.85
C ARG A 116 4.44 -15.15 -0.48
N ARG A 117 4.94 -14.14 -1.17
CA ARG A 117 5.78 -14.27 -2.38
C ARG A 117 6.82 -13.14 -2.44
N PRO A 118 8.12 -13.44 -2.53
CA PRO A 118 9.14 -12.42 -2.78
C PRO A 118 8.88 -11.70 -4.10
N VAL A 119 9.05 -10.37 -4.11
CA VAL A 119 8.98 -9.55 -5.34
C VAL A 119 10.38 -9.18 -5.80
N ARG A 120 11.21 -8.71 -4.87
CA ARG A 120 12.60 -8.29 -5.07
C ARG A 120 13.34 -8.37 -3.72
N PRO A 121 14.66 -8.15 -3.65
CA PRO A 121 15.36 -8.11 -2.37
C PRO A 121 14.64 -7.17 -1.38
N SER A 122 14.44 -7.66 -0.16
CA SER A 122 13.77 -6.94 0.94
C SER A 122 12.30 -6.54 0.72
N VAL A 123 11.64 -7.00 -0.35
CA VAL A 123 10.21 -6.70 -0.58
C VAL A 123 9.44 -7.97 -0.91
N THR A 124 8.39 -8.23 -0.13
CA THR A 124 7.57 -9.44 -0.21
C THR A 124 6.09 -9.08 -0.20
N ILE A 125 5.30 -9.64 -1.12
CA ILE A 125 3.84 -9.61 -0.99
C ILE A 125 3.45 -10.57 0.12
N VAL A 126 2.64 -10.13 1.06
CA VAL A 126 2.14 -10.92 2.18
C VAL A 126 0.63 -10.85 2.27
N ALA A 127 0.02 -11.97 2.66
CA ALA A 127 -1.37 -12.06 3.07
C ALA A 127 -1.42 -12.65 4.48
N LEU A 128 -2.16 -12.01 5.39
CA LEU A 128 -2.27 -12.39 6.80
C LEU A 128 -3.74 -12.44 7.23
N GLN A 129 -4.06 -13.40 8.09
CA GLN A 129 -5.35 -13.46 8.79
C GLN A 129 -5.07 -13.32 10.29
N LEU A 130 -5.65 -12.30 10.92
CA LEU A 130 -5.42 -12.00 12.34
C LEU A 130 -6.75 -12.04 13.09
N SER A 131 -6.70 -12.43 14.37
CA SER A 131 -7.90 -12.64 15.18
C SER A 131 -8.37 -11.40 15.97
N HIS A 132 -7.89 -10.19 15.64
CA HIS A 132 -8.31 -8.97 16.35
C HIS A 132 -9.73 -8.54 15.93
N LYS A 133 -10.54 -8.04 16.86
CA LYS A 133 -12.00 -7.82 16.67
C LYS A 133 -12.40 -7.09 15.36
N ILE A 134 -11.70 -6.04 14.95
CA ILE A 134 -12.09 -5.25 13.74
C ILE A 134 -11.69 -5.95 12.43
N ILE A 135 -10.78 -6.91 12.49
CA ILE A 135 -10.17 -7.58 11.32
C ILE A 135 -10.27 -9.10 11.39
N ALA A 136 -11.04 -9.66 12.32
CA ALA A 136 -11.14 -11.11 12.57
C ALA A 136 -11.62 -11.89 11.34
N ASP A 137 -12.55 -11.30 10.59
CA ASP A 137 -13.15 -11.85 9.38
C ASP A 137 -12.63 -11.14 8.12
N LYS A 138 -11.36 -10.75 8.13
CA LYS A 138 -10.72 -10.04 7.02
C LYS A 138 -9.34 -10.63 6.72
N ILE A 139 -8.88 -10.46 5.49
CA ILE A 139 -7.49 -10.71 5.10
C ILE A 139 -6.77 -9.38 4.95
N LEU A 140 -5.58 -9.28 5.53
CA LEU A 140 -4.65 -8.19 5.30
C LEU A 140 -3.74 -8.58 4.14
N VAL A 141 -3.71 -7.80 3.06
CA VAL A 141 -2.91 -8.10 1.86
C VAL A 141 -2.13 -6.88 1.41
N GLY A 142 -0.85 -7.05 1.12
CA GLY A 142 0.01 -5.95 0.68
C GLY A 142 1.46 -6.31 0.82
N CYS A 143 2.27 -5.39 1.30
CA CYS A 143 3.72 -5.49 1.21
C CYS A 143 4.42 -5.47 2.55
N GLU A 144 5.39 -6.37 2.68
CA GLU A 144 6.43 -6.33 3.69
C GLU A 144 7.69 -5.72 3.07
N TYR A 145 8.16 -4.65 3.70
CA TYR A 145 9.39 -3.91 3.40
C TYR A 145 10.41 -4.21 4.50
N ALA A 146 11.31 -5.16 4.25
CA ALA A 146 12.36 -5.59 5.18
C ALA A 146 13.54 -4.60 5.22
N PHE A 147 13.23 -3.32 5.37
CA PHE A 147 14.19 -2.23 5.55
C PHE A 147 14.15 -1.75 7.00
N ARG A 148 15.30 -1.36 7.54
CA ARG A 148 15.38 -0.78 8.88
C ARG A 148 14.48 0.44 9.02
N SER A 149 14.48 1.31 8.00
CA SER A 149 13.66 2.52 7.97
C SER A 149 12.15 2.21 8.03
N ALA A 150 11.71 1.08 7.51
CA ALA A 150 10.31 0.64 7.61
C ALA A 150 9.95 0.11 9.00
N ALA A 151 10.91 -0.50 9.71
CA ALA A 151 10.71 -0.94 11.09
C ALA A 151 10.54 0.24 12.06
N GLU A 152 11.10 1.40 11.71
CA GLU A 152 11.09 2.63 12.51
C GLU A 152 9.85 3.51 12.26
N TRP A 153 8.93 3.12 11.36
CA TRP A 153 7.71 3.85 11.03
C TRP A 153 6.87 4.30 12.24
N PHE A 154 6.85 3.50 13.31
CA PHE A 154 6.09 3.83 14.54
C PHE A 154 6.88 4.70 15.52
N GLN A 155 8.20 4.82 15.38
CA GLN A 155 9.03 5.68 16.23
C GLN A 155 9.00 7.15 15.77
N LEU A 156 8.62 7.40 14.52
CA LEU A 156 8.63 8.72 13.89
C LEU A 156 7.30 9.49 14.02
N VAL A 157 6.21 8.84 14.43
CA VAL A 157 4.88 9.46 14.56
C VAL A 157 4.59 9.94 15.99
N GLU A 158 5.46 9.62 16.96
CA GLU A 158 5.32 10.01 18.37
C GLU A 158 6.13 11.28 18.76
N GLN A 159 6.65 12.03 17.78
CA GLN A 159 7.37 13.30 17.98
C GLN A 159 6.57 14.47 17.42
#